data_AF-A0A2V6WMQ7-F1
#
_entry.id   AF-A0A2V6WMQ7-F1
#
_cell.length_a   1.000
_cell.length_b   1.000
_cell.length_c   1.000
_cell.angle_alpha   90.00
_cell.angle_beta   90.00
_cell.angle_gamma   90.00
#
_symmetry.space_group_name_H-M   'P 1'
#
loop_
_entity.id
_entity.type
_entity.pdbx_description
1 polymer ?
#
loop_
_entity_poly.entity_id
_entity_poly.type
_entity_poly.pdbx_seq_one_letter_code
_entity_poly.pdbx_strand_id
1 'polypeptide(L)'
;VLALVRGDHSLHERKLARVLGEEVRPAHPDEVRGALGAGLGSVGPVGVKVPVVADEALRAGRWVVGANRDGYHLRGVSAGVDFECRFADLHAAVAGEGCPQCGAPLAVERVIEIGNIFKLGTKYSVPFRALVLDEAGKERPIVMGSYGIGPAR
;
A
#
# COMPACT_ATOMS: atom_id res chain seq x y z
N VAL A 1 -9.67 7.43 -3.23
CA VAL A 1 -8.64 6.85 -4.13
C VAL A 1 -9.16 5.55 -4.69
N LEU A 2 -8.82 5.21 -5.94
CA LEU A 2 -9.03 3.89 -6.52
C LEU A 2 -7.68 3.17 -6.60
N ALA A 3 -7.52 2.09 -5.84
CA ALA A 3 -6.31 1.28 -5.86
C ALA A 3 -6.50 0.08 -6.82
N LEU A 4 -5.55 -0.15 -7.72
CA LEU A 4 -5.62 -1.22 -8.72
C LEU A 4 -4.50 -2.24 -8.49
N VAL A 5 -4.85 -3.51 -8.51
CA VAL A 5 -3.92 -4.66 -8.55
C VAL A 5 -4.36 -5.61 -9.67
N ARG A 6 -3.47 -6.52 -10.10
CA ARG A 6 -3.82 -7.58 -11.07
C ARG A 6 -4.85 -8.52 -10.44
N GLY A 7 -5.73 -9.13 -11.25
CA GLY A 7 -6.86 -9.92 -10.74
C GLY A 7 -6.51 -11.17 -9.93
N ASP A 8 -5.27 -11.65 -10.04
CA ASP A 8 -4.66 -12.74 -9.29
C ASP A 8 -3.82 -12.26 -8.09
N HIS A 9 -3.72 -10.95 -7.87
CA HIS A 9 -3.01 -10.35 -6.75
C HIS A 9 -3.97 -9.83 -5.69
N SER A 10 -3.53 -9.83 -4.43
CA SER A 10 -4.25 -9.24 -3.31
C SER A 10 -3.63 -7.90 -2.92
N LEU A 11 -4.45 -6.89 -2.63
CA LEU A 11 -3.97 -5.60 -2.14
C LEU A 11 -3.37 -5.74 -0.73
N HIS A 12 -2.19 -5.15 -0.52
CA HIS A 12 -1.59 -5.00 0.80
C HIS A 12 -1.89 -3.61 1.38
N GLU A 13 -2.89 -3.52 2.26
CA GLU A 13 -3.40 -2.24 2.77
C GLU A 13 -2.34 -1.33 3.39
N ARG A 14 -1.39 -1.88 4.18
CA ARG A 14 -0.30 -1.08 4.76
C ARG A 14 0.63 -0.47 3.71
N LYS A 15 0.83 -1.12 2.56
CA LYS A 15 1.62 -0.55 1.45
C LYS A 15 0.88 0.64 0.85
N LEU A 16 -0.44 0.51 0.65
CA LEU A 16 -1.29 1.61 0.19
C LEU A 16 -1.30 2.79 1.18
N ALA A 17 -1.52 2.52 2.47
CA ALA A 17 -1.48 3.55 3.52
C ALA A 17 -0.15 4.32 3.52
N ARG A 18 0.98 3.60 3.40
CA ARG A 18 2.32 4.21 3.29
C ARG A 18 2.47 5.08 2.04
N VAL A 19 1.91 4.67 0.90
CA VAL A 19 1.97 5.42 -0.37
C VAL A 19 1.17 6.72 -0.30
N LEU A 20 0.05 6.70 0.43
CA LEU A 20 -0.84 7.84 0.62
C LEU A 20 -0.41 8.74 1.79
N GLY A 21 0.32 8.21 2.76
CA GLY A 21 0.71 8.93 3.97
C GLY A 21 -0.38 8.99 5.04
N GLU A 22 -1.45 8.21 4.89
CA GLU A 22 -2.66 8.27 5.71
C GLU A 22 -3.22 6.85 5.91
N GLU A 23 -4.00 6.66 6.97
CA GLU A 23 -4.75 5.42 7.18
C GLU A 23 -5.86 5.28 6.12
N VAL A 24 -6.14 4.04 5.71
CA VAL A 24 -7.14 3.75 4.68
C VAL A 24 -8.14 2.71 5.15
N ARG A 25 -9.34 2.79 4.60
CA ARG A 25 -10.35 1.73 4.70
C ARG A 25 -10.96 1.46 3.32
N PRO A 26 -11.47 0.25 3.08
CA PRO A 26 -12.34 0.00 1.93
C PRO A 26 -13.53 0.96 1.92
N ALA A 27 -13.94 1.37 0.72
CA ALA A 27 -15.13 2.16 0.51
C ALA A 27 -16.39 1.30 0.70
N HIS A 28 -17.43 1.86 1.30
CA HIS A 28 -18.74 1.24 1.37
C HIS A 28 -19.41 1.25 -0.02
N PRO A 29 -20.35 0.31 -0.30
CA PRO A 29 -21.00 0.23 -1.61
C PRO A 29 -21.65 1.53 -2.08
N ASP A 30 -22.24 2.31 -1.17
CA ASP A 30 -22.88 3.59 -1.51
C ASP A 30 -21.85 4.67 -1.87
N GLU A 31 -20.69 4.68 -1.20
CA GLU A 31 -19.57 5.57 -1.53
C GLU A 31 -19.01 5.25 -2.92
N VAL A 32 -18.91 3.96 -3.25
CA VAL A 32 -18.47 3.49 -4.57
C VAL A 32 -19.45 3.93 -5.65
N ARG A 33 -20.76 3.70 -5.46
CA ARG A 33 -21.78 4.11 -6.42
C ARG A 33 -21.82 5.63 -6.58
N GLY A 34 -21.69 6.39 -5.49
CA GLY A 34 -21.65 7.86 -5.54
C GLY A 34 -20.42 8.40 -6.26
N ALA A 35 -19.26 7.78 -6.10
CA ALA A 35 -18.00 8.24 -6.70
C ALA A 35 -17.80 7.78 -8.15
N LEU A 36 -18.24 6.57 -8.49
CA LEU A 36 -17.92 5.89 -9.75
C LEU A 36 -19.14 5.61 -10.64
N GLY A 37 -20.36 5.83 -10.14
CA GLY A 37 -21.60 5.66 -10.91
C GLY A 37 -22.05 4.21 -11.13
N ALA A 38 -21.30 3.23 -10.60
CA ALA A 38 -21.60 1.80 -10.70
C ALA A 38 -21.37 1.07 -9.38
N GLY A 39 -22.00 -0.09 -9.24
CA GLY A 39 -21.81 -1.01 -8.13
C GLY A 39 -20.50 -1.81 -8.23
N LEU A 40 -20.15 -2.43 -7.10
CA LEU A 40 -19.02 -3.35 -7.01
C LEU A 40 -19.09 -4.42 -8.11
N GLY A 41 -17.95 -4.75 -8.71
CA GLY A 41 -17.86 -5.71 -9.82
C GLY A 41 -18.07 -5.12 -11.21
N SER A 42 -18.39 -3.82 -11.35
CA SER A 42 -18.41 -3.12 -12.65
C SER A 42 -17.61 -1.81 -12.64
N VAL A 43 -16.84 -1.56 -11.58
CA VAL A 43 -16.01 -0.36 -11.42
C VAL A 43 -14.62 -0.53 -12.03
N GLY A 44 -14.07 0.55 -12.58
CA GLY A 44 -12.74 0.57 -13.18
C GLY A 44 -12.18 2.00 -13.29
N PRO A 45 -10.93 2.16 -13.76
CA PRO A 45 -10.22 3.43 -13.69
C PRO A 45 -10.49 4.40 -14.85
N VAL A 46 -11.18 3.96 -15.89
CA VAL A 46 -11.40 4.79 -17.09
C VAL A 46 -12.46 5.86 -16.81
N GLY A 47 -12.10 7.13 -17.05
CA GLY A 47 -13.02 8.27 -16.91
C GLY A 47 -13.37 8.67 -15.47
N VAL A 48 -12.64 8.16 -14.47
CA VAL A 48 -12.90 8.48 -13.06
C VAL A 48 -12.26 9.80 -12.64
N LYS A 49 -12.88 10.49 -11.68
CA LYS A 49 -12.35 11.74 -11.10
C LYS A 49 -11.55 11.51 -9.81
N VAL A 50 -11.65 10.33 -9.22
CA VAL A 50 -10.90 9.99 -8.01
C VAL A 50 -9.43 9.71 -8.36
N PRO A 51 -8.48 10.03 -7.48
CA PRO A 51 -7.08 9.66 -7.71
C PRO A 51 -6.93 8.14 -7.87
N VAL A 52 -6.14 7.72 -8.86
CA VAL A 52 -5.88 6.30 -9.14
C VAL A 52 -4.43 5.96 -8.77
N VAL A 53 -4.25 4.91 -7.99
CA VAL A 53 -2.93 4.33 -7.68
C VAL A 53 -2.93 2.90 -8.19
N ALA A 54 -1.98 2.56 -9.06
CA ALA A 54 -1.89 1.24 -9.68
C ALA A 54 -0.64 0.50 -9.23
N ASP A 55 -0.75 -0.82 -9.06
CA ASP A 55 0.39 -1.67 -8.78
C ASP A 55 1.39 -1.67 -9.94
N GLU A 56 2.68 -1.82 -9.64
CA GLU A 56 3.75 -1.92 -10.64
C GLU A 56 3.50 -3.03 -11.68
N ALA A 57 2.84 -4.13 -11.30
CA ALA A 57 2.50 -5.22 -12.22
C ALA A 57 1.55 -4.80 -13.35
N LEU A 58 0.84 -3.67 -13.22
CA LEU A 58 -0.09 -3.14 -14.22
C LEU A 58 0.58 -2.18 -15.22
N ARG A 59 1.87 -1.85 -15.03
CA ARG A 59 2.59 -0.85 -15.83
C ARG A 59 2.66 -1.18 -17.31
N ALA A 60 2.79 -2.46 -17.65
CA ALA A 60 2.84 -2.94 -19.01
C ALA A 60 1.81 -4.05 -19.20
N GLY A 61 0.95 -3.91 -20.22
CA GLY A 61 -0.07 -4.90 -20.54
C GLY A 61 -1.38 -4.27 -20.96
N ARG A 62 -2.33 -5.13 -21.31
CA ARG A 62 -3.71 -4.78 -21.64
C ARG A 62 -4.64 -5.55 -20.74
N TRP A 63 -5.53 -4.84 -20.07
CA TRP A 63 -6.31 -5.38 -18.96
C TRP A 63 -7.80 -5.38 -19.27
N VAL A 64 -8.52 -6.18 -18.48
CA VAL A 64 -9.98 -6.12 -18.39
C VAL A 64 -10.33 -5.40 -17.10
N VAL A 65 -11.14 -4.35 -17.19
CA VAL A 65 -11.55 -3.52 -16.05
C VAL A 65 -13.05 -3.28 -16.10
N GLY A 66 -13.68 -2.91 -14.98
CA GLY A 66 -15.07 -2.49 -14.98
C GLY A 66 -15.29 -1.23 -15.82
N ALA A 67 -16.45 -1.12 -16.46
CA ALA A 67 -16.76 0.00 -17.36
C ALA A 67 -17.38 1.22 -16.66
N ASN A 68 -17.43 1.22 -15.31
CA ASN A 68 -18.21 2.19 -14.52
C ASN A 68 -19.69 2.24 -14.94
N ARG A 69 -20.21 1.09 -15.39
CA ARG A 69 -21.62 0.86 -15.72
C ARG A 69 -22.00 -0.57 -15.34
N ASP A 70 -23.05 -0.71 -14.54
CA ASP A 70 -23.48 -2.00 -13.99
C ASP A 70 -23.64 -3.06 -15.10
N GLY A 71 -22.93 -4.20 -14.94
CA GLY A 71 -22.94 -5.33 -15.87
C GLY A 71 -21.96 -5.24 -17.03
N TYR A 72 -21.13 -4.20 -17.12
CA TYR A 72 -20.20 -4.01 -18.24
C TYR A 72 -18.73 -3.95 -17.82
N HIS A 73 -17.88 -4.44 -18.71
CA HIS A 73 -16.43 -4.39 -18.61
C HIS A 73 -15.83 -3.85 -19.90
N LEU A 74 -14.68 -3.19 -19.77
CA LEU A 74 -13.83 -2.77 -20.88
C LEU A 74 -12.69 -3.78 -21.03
N ARG A 75 -12.27 -4.04 -22.27
CA ARG A 75 -11.15 -4.93 -22.59
C ARG A 75 -10.09 -4.15 -23.36
N GLY A 76 -8.83 -4.50 -23.15
CA GLY A 76 -7.72 -3.86 -23.86
C GLY A 76 -7.21 -2.58 -23.19
N VAL A 77 -7.62 -2.32 -21.94
CA VAL A 77 -7.33 -1.07 -21.24
C VAL A 77 -5.89 -1.05 -20.74
N SER A 78 -5.17 0.03 -20.99
CA SER A 78 -3.75 0.22 -20.66
C SER A 78 -3.54 1.50 -19.86
N ALA A 79 -2.74 1.43 -18.81
CA ALA A 79 -2.35 2.61 -18.03
C ALA A 79 -1.49 3.58 -18.89
N GLY A 80 -1.72 4.89 -18.75
CA GLY A 80 -1.07 5.94 -19.55
C GLY A 80 -1.61 6.11 -20.98
N VAL A 81 -2.58 5.29 -21.39
CA VAL A 81 -3.31 5.44 -22.66
C VAL A 81 -4.79 5.70 -22.39
N ASP A 82 -5.42 4.82 -21.61
CA ASP A 82 -6.87 4.89 -21.33
C ASP A 82 -7.19 5.57 -19.99
N PHE A 83 -6.23 5.62 -19.06
CA PHE A 83 -6.34 6.31 -17.78
C PHE A 83 -4.96 6.68 -17.21
N GLU A 84 -4.92 7.76 -16.45
CA GLU A 84 -3.72 8.20 -15.72
C GLU A 84 -3.70 7.64 -14.29
N CYS A 85 -2.53 7.26 -13.80
CA CYS A 85 -2.36 6.77 -12.44
C CYS A 85 -0.95 6.99 -11.90
N ARG A 86 -0.83 7.04 -10.57
CA ARG A 86 0.46 6.91 -9.89
C ARG A 86 0.77 5.42 -9.69
N PHE A 87 1.93 4.97 -10.15
CA PHE A 87 2.40 3.62 -9.87
C PHE A 87 3.01 3.51 -8.47
N ALA A 88 2.78 2.39 -7.80
CA ALA A 88 3.38 2.04 -6.52
C ALA A 88 3.39 0.52 -6.30
N ASP A 89 4.23 0.05 -5.38
CA ASP A 89 4.18 -1.33 -4.85
C ASP A 89 2.95 -1.48 -3.94
N LEU A 90 1.93 -2.21 -4.37
CA LEU A 90 0.64 -2.33 -3.68
C LEU A 90 0.27 -3.76 -3.30
N HIS A 91 0.62 -4.76 -4.10
CA HIS A 91 0.18 -6.14 -3.84
C HIS A 91 0.95 -6.81 -2.70
N ALA A 92 0.33 -7.81 -2.09
CA ALA A 92 1.00 -8.74 -1.18
C ALA A 92 1.83 -9.71 -2.02
N ALA A 93 3.12 -9.85 -1.67
CA ALA A 93 3.99 -10.78 -2.37
C ALA A 93 3.54 -12.22 -2.17
N VAL A 94 3.64 -13.04 -3.22
CA VAL A 94 3.29 -14.47 -3.18
C VAL A 94 4.50 -15.35 -3.44
N ALA A 95 4.40 -16.63 -3.08
CA ALA A 95 5.46 -17.59 -3.33
C ALA A 95 5.76 -17.70 -4.83
N GLY A 96 7.05 -17.76 -5.18
CA GLY A 96 7.53 -17.82 -6.55
C GLY A 96 7.78 -16.46 -7.21
N GLU A 97 7.29 -15.35 -6.65
CA GLU A 97 7.65 -14.02 -7.16
C GLU A 97 9.14 -13.73 -6.99
N GLY A 98 9.70 -12.89 -7.86
CA GLY A 98 11.11 -12.54 -7.83
C GLY A 98 11.46 -11.63 -6.67
N CYS A 99 12.52 -11.96 -5.94
CA CYS A 99 13.09 -11.10 -4.92
C CYS A 99 13.52 -9.75 -5.53
N PRO A 100 13.16 -8.59 -4.94
CA PRO A 100 13.51 -7.29 -5.48
C PRO A 100 15.01 -6.95 -5.43
N GLN A 101 15.83 -7.77 -4.76
CA GLN A 101 17.29 -7.59 -4.68
C GLN A 101 18.05 -8.49 -5.64
N CYS A 102 17.62 -9.75 -5.80
CA CYS A 102 18.39 -10.76 -6.54
C CYS A 102 17.58 -11.53 -7.60
N GLY A 103 16.28 -11.31 -7.71
CA GLY A 103 15.40 -11.98 -8.67
C GLY A 103 15.07 -13.44 -8.35
N ALA A 104 15.69 -14.05 -7.34
CA ALA A 104 15.39 -15.42 -6.92
C ALA A 104 13.94 -15.55 -6.41
N PRO A 105 13.28 -16.70 -6.63
CA PRO A 105 11.90 -16.91 -6.20
C PRO A 105 11.76 -16.83 -4.69
N LEU A 106 10.74 -16.10 -4.22
CA LEU A 106 10.39 -15.99 -2.81
C LEU A 106 9.74 -17.28 -2.31
N ALA A 107 10.17 -17.72 -1.13
CA ALA A 107 9.46 -18.74 -0.35
C ALA A 107 8.60 -18.07 0.72
N VAL A 108 7.39 -18.58 0.94
CA VAL A 108 6.46 -18.08 1.96
C VAL A 108 6.27 -19.17 3.01
N GLU A 109 6.77 -18.91 4.20
CA GLU A 109 6.71 -19.85 5.33
C GLU A 109 5.90 -19.26 6.47
N ARG A 110 5.17 -20.11 7.18
CA ARG A 110 4.45 -19.71 8.39
C ARG A 110 5.40 -19.75 9.57
N VAL A 111 5.52 -18.63 10.27
CA VAL A 111 6.43 -18.47 11.42
C VAL A 111 5.71 -17.82 12.60
N ILE A 112 6.28 -17.99 13.79
CA ILE A 112 5.83 -17.31 15.00
C ILE A 112 6.84 -16.20 15.30
N GLU A 113 6.36 -14.97 15.38
CA GLU A 113 7.18 -13.84 15.83
C GLU A 113 7.41 -13.95 17.34
N ILE A 114 8.64 -14.26 17.75
CA ILE A 114 9.06 -14.36 19.17
C ILE A 114 9.62 -13.03 19.72
N GLY A 115 9.92 -12.07 18.84
CA GLY A 115 10.47 -10.79 19.22
C GLY A 115 10.56 -9.83 18.04
N ASN A 116 10.76 -8.55 18.35
CA ASN A 116 10.83 -7.47 17.37
C ASN A 116 11.76 -6.35 17.84
N ILE A 117 12.39 -5.68 16.89
CA ILE A 117 13.26 -4.52 17.13
C ILE A 117 12.80 -3.34 16.28
N PHE A 118 12.68 -2.17 16.90
CA PHE A 118 12.21 -0.96 16.23
C PHE A 118 13.20 0.18 16.38
N LYS A 119 13.52 0.84 15.27
CA LYS A 119 14.13 2.18 15.28
C LYS A 119 13.02 3.20 15.47
N LEU A 120 12.81 3.66 16.70
CA LEU A 120 11.73 4.59 17.04
C LEU A 120 12.07 6.04 16.69
N GLY A 121 13.35 6.35 16.50
CA GLY A 121 13.81 7.69 16.20
C GLY A 121 13.39 8.64 17.32
N THR A 122 12.73 9.73 16.98
CA THR A 122 12.28 10.74 17.94
C THR A 122 10.77 10.71 18.21
N LYS A 123 10.09 9.61 17.82
CA LYS A 123 8.62 9.47 17.91
C LYS A 123 8.08 9.75 19.31
N TYR A 124 8.82 9.38 20.35
CA TYR A 124 8.41 9.59 21.76
C TYR A 124 9.14 10.76 22.42
N SER A 125 10.42 10.98 22.11
CA SER A 125 11.21 12.02 22.76
C SER A 125 10.72 13.44 22.45
N VAL A 126 10.21 13.69 21.23
CA VAL A 126 9.64 15.01 20.88
C VAL A 126 8.35 15.31 21.66
N PRO A 127 7.31 14.46 21.65
CA PRO A 127 6.09 14.70 22.43
C PRO A 127 6.32 14.83 23.94
N PHE A 128 7.23 14.03 24.51
CA PHE A 128 7.52 14.03 25.95
C PHE A 128 8.61 15.04 26.37
N ARG A 129 9.18 15.79 25.42
CA ARG A 129 10.31 16.72 25.65
C ARG A 129 11.49 16.03 26.37
N ALA A 130 11.79 14.80 25.98
CA ALA A 130 12.96 14.06 26.46
C ALA A 130 14.19 14.51 25.65
N LEU A 131 14.87 15.54 26.14
CA LEU A 131 15.98 16.23 25.46
C LEU A 131 17.30 16.03 26.21
N VAL A 132 18.42 16.11 25.49
CA VAL A 132 19.79 16.14 26.01
C VAL A 132 20.57 17.26 25.32
N LEU A 133 21.63 17.78 25.95
CA LEU A 133 22.54 18.71 25.29
C LEU A 133 23.51 17.94 24.39
N ASP A 134 23.70 18.41 23.17
CA ASP A 134 24.79 17.94 22.31
C ASP A 134 26.12 18.61 22.69
N GLU A 135 27.19 18.23 21.98
CA GLU A 135 28.55 18.74 22.21
C GLU A 135 28.67 20.26 22.05
N ALA A 136 27.73 20.90 21.33
CA ALA A 136 27.67 22.36 21.17
C ALA A 136 26.77 23.03 22.22
N GLY A 137 26.25 22.29 23.19
CA GLY A 137 25.33 22.79 24.21
C GLY A 137 23.92 23.05 23.68
N LYS A 138 23.54 22.45 22.54
CA LYS A 138 22.20 22.60 21.96
C LYS A 138 21.31 21.43 22.37
N GLU A 139 20.07 21.74 22.73
CA GLU A 139 19.08 20.70 23.02
C GLU A 139 18.77 19.86 21.77
N ARG A 140 18.86 18.54 21.92
CA ARG A 140 18.49 17.53 20.93
C ARG A 140 17.54 16.51 21.56
N PRO A 141 16.50 16.07 20.83
CA PRO A 141 15.67 14.96 21.28
C PRO A 141 16.49 13.66 21.30
N ILE A 142 16.24 12.83 22.31
CA ILE A 142 16.86 11.50 22.41
C ILE A 142 16.41 10.65 21.21
N VAL A 143 17.35 10.04 20.50
CA VAL A 143 17.07 9.04 19.46
C VAL A 143 16.88 7.68 20.12
N MET A 144 15.75 7.04 19.88
CA MET A 144 15.31 5.86 20.61
C MET A 144 15.26 4.60 19.73
N GLY A 145 15.53 3.46 20.36
CA GLY A 145 15.24 2.12 19.85
C GLY A 145 14.40 1.34 20.88
N SER A 146 13.68 0.32 20.41
CA SER A 146 12.96 -0.62 21.29
C SER A 146 13.25 -2.05 20.87
N TYR A 147 13.39 -2.94 21.85
CA TYR A 147 13.78 -4.33 21.69
C TYR A 147 12.89 -5.18 22.60
N GLY A 148 12.10 -6.06 22.02
CA GLY A 148 11.14 -6.89 22.76
C GLY A 148 11.24 -8.35 22.36
N ILE A 149 11.23 -9.23 23.36
CA ILE A 149 11.07 -10.69 23.21
C ILE A 149 9.86 -11.07 24.06
N GLY A 150 9.00 -11.95 23.56
CA GLY A 150 7.83 -12.46 24.28
C GLY A 150 8.15 -13.81 24.95
N PRO A 151 8.65 -13.84 26.20
CA PRO A 151 9.15 -15.06 26.83
C PRO A 151 8.07 -16.12 27.13
N ALA A 152 6.79 -15.70 27.17
CA ALA A 152 5.65 -16.59 27.44
C ALA A 152 4.87 -16.97 26.17
N ARG A 153 5.39 -16.63 24.99
CA ARG A 153 4.74 -16.87 23.70
C ARG A 153 5.09 -18.22 23.11
#